data_AF-A0A924H6E0-F1
#
_entry.id   AF-A0A924H6E0-F1
#
_cell.length_a   1.000
_cell.length_b   1.000
_cell.length_c   1.000
_cell.angle_alpha   90.00
_cell.angle_beta   90.00
_cell.angle_gamma   90.00
#
_symmetry.space_group_name_H-M   'P 1'
#
loop_
_entity.id
_entity.type
_entity.pdbx_description
1 polymer ?
#
loop_
_entity_poly.entity_id
_entity_poly.type
_entity_poly.pdbx_seq_one_letter_code
_entity_poly.pdbx_strand_id
1 'polypeptide(L)' 'MKVAIFSTKYYEREHLEKYNIDGRHKLAYFQMLLNAETVTAARGFDAISLTK' A
#
# COMPACT_ATOMS: atom_id res chain seq x y z
N MET A 1 -0.30 -12.23 -0.68
CA MET A 1 0.90 -11.37 -0.81
C MET A 1 0.71 -10.08 -0.02
N LYS A 2 1.69 -9.64 0.78
CA LYS A 2 1.67 -8.38 1.54
C LYS A 2 2.14 -7.22 0.66
N VAL A 3 1.33 -6.18 0.53
CA VAL A 3 1.63 -5.02 -0.31
C VAL A 3 1.63 -3.75 0.54
N ALA A 4 2.72 -3.00 0.49
CA ALA A 4 2.84 -1.68 1.11
C ALA A 4 2.45 -0.61 0.09
N ILE A 5 1.43 0.19 0.38
CA ILE A 5 0.91 1.23 -0.51
C ILE A 5 1.23 2.58 0.12
N PHE A 6 2.09 3.35 -0.54
CA PHE A 6 2.52 4.67 -0.09
C PHE A 6 1.73 5.78 -0.78
N SER A 7 1.71 6.96 -0.17
CA SER A 7 1.02 8.15 -0.68
C SER A 7 -0.48 7.94 -0.93
N THR A 8 -1.13 7.04 -0.19
CA THR A 8 -2.51 6.66 -0.48
C THR A 8 -3.52 7.64 0.10
N LYS A 9 -4.43 8.14 -0.74
CA LYS A 9 -5.58 8.93 -0.30
C LYS A 9 -6.75 8.04 0.09
N TYR A 10 -7.69 8.59 0.86
CA TYR A 10 -8.82 7.82 1.41
C TYR A 10 -9.67 7.12 0.31
N TYR A 11 -9.89 7.79 -0.82
CA TYR A 11 -10.70 7.24 -1.93
C TYR A 11 -10.00 6.09 -2.66
N GLU A 12 -8.67 6.07 -2.68
CA GLU A 12 -7.89 5.01 -3.32
C GLU A 12 -7.94 3.73 -2.50
N ARG A 13 -7.97 3.88 -1.16
CA ARG A 13 -8.18 2.75 -0.27
C ARG A 13 -9.50 2.04 -0.57
N GLU A 14 -10.61 2.78 -0.65
CA GLU A 14 -11.92 2.19 -0.97
C GLU A 14 -11.90 1.46 -2.32
N HIS A 15 -11.24 2.05 -3.32
CA HIS A 15 -11.09 1.42 -4.63
C HIS A 15 -10.28 0.11 -4.55
N LEU A 16 -9.14 0.12 -3.84
CA LEU A 16 -8.26 -1.04 -3.73
C LEU A 16 -8.91 -2.17 -2.93
N GLU A 17 -9.63 -1.85 -1.85
CA GLU A 17 -10.40 -2.83 -1.07
C GLU A 17 -11.53 -3.43 -1.93
N LYS A 18 -12.22 -2.60 -2.74
CA LYS A 18 -13.27 -3.05 -3.65
C LYS A 18 -12.80 -4.09 -4.68
N TYR A 19 -11.53 -4.07 -5.11
CA TYR A 19 -11.00 -5.07 -6.04
C TYR A 19 -10.23 -6.20 -5.36
N ASN A 20 -10.01 -6.11 -4.05
CA ASN A 20 -9.37 -7.15 -3.24
C ASN A 20 -10.41 -7.94 -2.40
N ILE A 21 -11.62 -8.15 -2.95
CA ILE A 21 -12.76 -8.79 -2.26
C ILE A 21 -12.40 -10.16 -1.69
N ASP A 22 -11.63 -10.94 -2.44
CA ASP A 22 -11.20 -12.28 -2.01
C ASP A 22 -10.11 -12.24 -0.92
N GLY A 23 -9.64 -11.05 -0.52
CA GLY A 23 -8.57 -10.88 0.48
C GLY A 23 -7.24 -11.53 0.08
N ARG A 24 -7.03 -11.79 -1.21
CA ARG A 24 -5.83 -12.47 -1.74
C ARG A 24 -4.54 -11.69 -1.42
N HIS A 25 -4.66 -10.38 -1.28
CA HIS A 25 -3.58 -9.49 -0.88
C HIS A 25 -3.84 -8.91 0.52
N LYS A 26 -2.77 -8.78 1.32
CA LYS A 26 -2.79 -8.04 2.58
C LYS A 26 -2.24 -6.64 2.30
N LEU A 27 -3.13 -5.67 2.20
CA LEU A 27 -2.77 -4.30 1.86
C LEU A 27 -2.49 -3.51 3.14
N ALA A 28 -1.36 -2.80 3.20
CA ALA A 28 -1.05 -1.84 4.24
C ALA A 28 -0.89 -0.45 3.62
N TYR A 29 -1.56 0.53 4.19
CA TYR A 29 -1.64 1.88 3.64
C TYR A 29 -0.80 2.84 4.47
N PHE A 30 0.05 3.61 3.80
CA PHE A 30 0.92 4.60 4.38
C PHE A 30 0.64 5.98 3.75
N GLN A 31 0.36 6.98 4.59
CA GLN A 31 0.12 8.35 4.12
C GLN A 31 1.42 9.11 3.77
N MET A 32 2.58 8.57 4.18
CA MET A 32 3.88 9.15 3.86
C MET A 32 4.27 8.92 2.39
N LEU A 33 5.05 9.84 1.85
CA LEU A 33 5.69 9.70 0.53
C LEU A 33 6.75 8.60 0.57
N LEU A 34 6.92 7.86 -0.52
CA LEU A 34 8.04 6.93 -0.66
C LEU A 34 9.32 7.70 -0.98
N ASN A 35 10.31 7.59 -0.10
CA ASN A 35 11.66 8.12 -0.28
C ASN A 35 12.66 7.19 0.44
N ALA A 36 13.96 7.54 0.39
CA ALA A 36 15.02 6.72 0.97
C ALA A 36 14.88 6.50 2.49
N GLU A 37 14.21 7.40 3.21
CA GLU A 37 14.00 7.30 4.65
C GLU A 37 12.78 6.42 4.97
N THR A 38 11.69 6.61 4.22
CA THR A 38 10.40 5.96 4.47
C THR A 38 10.28 4.55 3.88
N VAL A 39 11.13 4.19 2.90
CA VAL A 39 11.14 2.84 2.30
C VAL A 39 11.35 1.73 3.33
N THR A 40 12.01 2.04 4.45
CA THR A 40 12.21 1.10 5.55
C THR A 40 10.90 0.60 6.17
N ALA A 41 9.80 1.37 6.08
CA ALA A 41 8.47 0.96 6.52
C ALA A 41 7.89 -0.21 5.69
N ALA A 42 8.39 -0.42 4.47
CA ALA A 42 8.01 -1.54 3.61
C ALA A 42 8.81 -2.82 3.87
N ARG A 43 9.68 -2.86 4.89
CA ARG A 43 10.50 -4.04 5.18
C ARG A 43 9.63 -5.24 5.53
N GLY A 44 9.82 -6.35 4.82
CA GLY A 44 9.01 -7.58 5.00
C GLY A 44 7.68 -7.59 4.24
N PHE A 45 7.45 -6.60 3.37
CA PHE A 45 6.41 -6.66 2.34
C PHE A 45 6.95 -7.31 1.07
N ASP A 46 6.08 -7.99 0.36
CA ASP A 46 6.43 -8.67 -0.90
C ASP A 46 6.46 -7.69 -2.08
N ALA A 47 5.70 -6.59 -1.99
CA ALA A 47 5.61 -5.58 -3.03
C ALA A 47 5.35 -4.17 -2.45
N ILE A 48 5.76 -3.16 -3.21
CA ILE A 48 5.50 -1.74 -2.94
C ILE A 48 4.67 -1.17 -4.09
N SER A 49 3.63 -0.40 -3.76
CA SER A 49 2.82 0.35 -4.72
C SER A 49 2.80 1.83 -4.35
N LEU A 50 2.81 2.67 -5.38
CA LEU A 50 2.73 4.11 -5.30
C LEU A 50 1.46 4.59 -5.97
N THR A 51 0.64 5.33 -5.25
CA THR A 51 -0.51 6.03 -5.79
C THR A 51 -0.14 7.47 -6.15
N LYS A 52 -0.71 8.01 -7.23
CA LYS A 52 -0.36 9.31 -7.80
C LYS A 52 -1.54 10.28 -7.75
#